data_AF-A0A953PJ92-F1
#
_entry.id   AF-A0A953PJ92-F1
#
_cell.length_a   1.000
_cell.length_b   1.000
_cell.length_c   1.000
_cell.angle_alpha   90.00
_cell.angle_beta   90.00
_cell.angle_gamma   90.00
#
_symmetry.space_group_name_H-M   'P 1'
#
loop_
_entity.id
_entity.type
_entity.pdbx_description
1 polymer ?
#
loop_
_entity_poly.entity_id
_entity_poly.type
_entity_poly.pdbx_seq_one_letter_code
_entity_poly.pdbx_strand_id
1 'polypeptide(L)' 'MPHVIVKLWPGKSEQQKTRLAEAITKDVMDILHYGEESVSVAMEEVKSQDWVEKVYVPDVKDKWDKLYKKPGYDENDL' A
#
# COMPACT_ATOMS: atom_id res chain seq x y z
N MET A 1 -1.48 -12.71 -11.61
CA MET A 1 -0.45 -11.66 -11.54
C MET A 1 -0.82 -10.70 -10.42
N PRO A 2 -0.14 -10.76 -9.27
CA PRO A 2 -0.35 -9.83 -8.17
C PRO A 2 0.09 -8.40 -8.52
N HIS A 3 -0.73 -7.43 -8.14
CA HIS A 3 -0.38 -6.02 -8.20
C HIS A 3 -0.61 -5.40 -6.82
N VAL A 4 0.41 -4.72 -6.29
CA VAL A 4 0.36 -4.04 -5.00
C VAL A 4 0.57 -2.55 -5.22
N ILE A 5 -0.30 -1.72 -4.66
CA ILE A 5 -0.12 -0.27 -4.62
C ILE A 5 0.11 0.11 -3.16
N VAL A 6 1.26 0.72 -2.88
CA VAL A 6 1.57 1.31 -1.58
C VAL A 6 1.29 2.80 -1.67
N LYS A 7 0.17 3.23 -1.09
CA LYS A 7 -0.13 4.64 -0.88
C LYS A 7 0.49 5.09 0.43
N LEU A 8 1.15 6.25 0.45
CA LEU A 8 1.83 6.78 1.64
C LEU A 8 1.92 8.31 1.60
N TRP A 9 2.20 8.94 2.75
CA TRP A 9 2.54 10.37 2.77
C TRP A 9 3.92 10.63 2.16
N PRO A 10 4.14 11.81 1.53
CA PRO A 10 5.42 12.18 0.96
C PRO A 10 6.58 12.18 1.97
N GLY A 11 7.80 12.04 1.46
CA GLY A 11 9.03 12.24 2.24
C GLY A 11 9.84 10.98 2.54
N LYS A 12 9.53 9.84 1.90
CA LYS A 12 10.42 8.67 1.91
C LYS A 12 11.44 8.79 0.79
N SER A 13 12.67 8.35 1.04
CA SER A 13 13.71 8.34 0.02
C SER A 13 13.41 7.28 -1.05
N GLU A 14 13.97 7.45 -2.25
CA GLU A 14 13.88 6.42 -3.30
C GLU A 14 14.45 5.09 -2.82
N GLN A 15 15.55 5.09 -2.06
CA GLN A 15 16.12 3.87 -1.49
C GLN A 15 15.14 3.12 -0.57
N GLN A 16 14.38 3.85 0.26
CA GLN A 16 13.36 3.24 1.11
C GLN A 16 12.22 2.64 0.28
N LYS A 17 11.77 3.36 -0.75
CA LYS A 17 10.72 2.91 -1.66
C LYS A 17 11.15 1.67 -2.45
N THR A 18 12.36 1.65 -3.01
CA THR A 18 12.92 0.47 -3.70
C THR A 18 13.03 -0.73 -2.77
N ARG A 19 13.62 -0.55 -1.58
CA ARG A 19 13.78 -1.65 -0.61
C ARG A 19 12.44 -2.24 -0.17
N LEU A 20 11.41 -1.41 0.00
CA LEU A 20 10.08 -1.88 0.36
C LEU A 20 9.42 -2.64 -0.80
N ALA A 21 9.54 -2.15 -2.04
CA ALA A 21 9.02 -2.84 -3.22
C ALA A 21 9.64 -4.23 -3.38
N GLU A 22 10.95 -4.36 -3.25
CA GLU A 22 11.66 -5.65 -3.30
C GLU A 22 11.18 -6.61 -2.21
N ALA A 23 11.01 -6.13 -0.98
CA ALA A 23 10.52 -6.94 0.13
C ALA A 23 9.08 -7.44 -0.09
N ILE A 24 8.18 -6.57 -0.57
CA ILE A 24 6.80 -6.95 -0.91
C ILE A 24 6.79 -8.00 -2.03
N THR A 25 7.56 -7.78 -3.11
CA THR A 25 7.66 -8.72 -4.22
C THR A 25 8.11 -10.10 -3.74
N LYS A 26 9.17 -10.14 -2.93
CA LYS A 26 9.68 -11.39 -2.36
C LYS A 26 8.61 -12.12 -1.53
N ASP A 27 7.95 -11.43 -0.61
CA ASP A 27 6.95 -12.08 0.25
C ASP A 27 5.72 -12.56 -0.54
N VAL A 28 5.31 -11.81 -1.56
CA VAL A 28 4.24 -12.24 -2.48
C VAL A 28 4.64 -13.51 -3.23
N MET A 29 5.86 -13.57 -3.76
CA MET A 29 6.38 -14.77 -4.44
C MET A 29 6.44 -15.97 -3.49
N ASP A 30 6.98 -15.78 -2.28
CA ASP A 30 7.18 -16.85 -1.31
C ASP A 30 5.85 -17.43 -0.79
N ILE A 31 4.87 -16.56 -0.51
CA ILE A 31 3.60 -16.95 0.12
C ILE A 31 2.56 -17.39 -0.91
N LEU A 32 2.47 -16.70 -2.06
CA LEU A 32 1.46 -16.99 -3.09
C LEU A 32 2.01 -17.83 -4.25
N HIS A 33 3.30 -18.18 -4.23
CA HIS A 33 3.97 -19.03 -5.21
C HIS A 33 3.91 -18.52 -6.66
N TYR A 34 4.05 -17.19 -6.84
CA TYR A 34 4.17 -16.55 -8.16
C TYR A 34 5.64 -16.36 -8.59
N GLY A 35 5.88 -16.34 -9.89
CA GLY A 35 7.15 -15.90 -10.48
C GLY A 35 7.35 -14.39 -10.34
N GLU A 36 8.61 -13.95 -10.37
CA GLU A 36 9.00 -12.54 -10.19
C GLU A 36 8.36 -11.65 -11.27
N GLU A 37 8.33 -12.12 -12.52
CA GLU A 37 7.75 -11.41 -13.66
C GLU A 37 6.24 -11.19 -13.55
N SER A 38 5.59 -11.91 -12.63
CA SER A 38 4.15 -11.85 -12.42
C SER A 38 3.73 -10.84 -11.34
N VAL A 39 4.69 -10.23 -10.63
CA VAL A 39 4.43 -9.32 -9.50
C VAL A 39 4.84 -7.89 -9.87
N SER A 40 3.98 -6.93 -9.53
CA SER A 40 4.28 -5.50 -9.71
C SER A 40 3.91 -4.70 -8.46
N VAL A 41 4.73 -3.70 -8.13
CA VAL A 41 4.53 -2.83 -6.96
C VAL A 41 4.63 -1.36 -7.38
N ALA A 42 3.61 -0.57 -7.07
CA ALA A 42 3.59 0.88 -7.27
C ALA A 42 3.69 1.63 -5.93
N MET A 43 4.33 2.80 -5.94
CA MET A 43 4.41 3.72 -4.80
C MET A 43 3.69 5.02 -5.18
N GLU A 44 2.68 5.41 -4.40
CA GLU A 44 1.87 6.60 -4.65
C GLU A 44 1.90 7.53 -3.44
N GLU A 45 2.57 8.68 -3.59
CA GLU A 45 2.63 9.69 -2.53
C GLU A 45 1.37 10.58 -2.56
N VAL A 46 0.65 10.63 -1.44
CA VAL A 46 -0.57 11.43 -1.25
C VAL A 46 -0.37 12.34 -0.05
N LYS A 47 -0.54 13.65 -0.24
CA LYS A 47 -0.42 14.64 0.85
C LYS A 47 -1.40 14.31 1.98
N SER A 48 -0.99 14.56 3.23
CA SER A 48 -1.83 14.30 4.41
C SER A 48 -3.20 14.97 4.32
N GLN A 49 -3.24 16.24 3.91
CA GLN A 49 -4.49 17.01 3.72
C GLN A 49 -5.47 16.39 2.71
N ASP A 50 -5.00 15.56 1.79
CA ASP A 50 -5.84 14.89 0.78
C ASP A 50 -6.11 13.42 1.16
N TRP A 51 -5.57 12.94 2.29
CA TRP A 51 -5.53 11.50 2.63
C TRP A 51 -6.92 10.93 2.89
N VAL A 52 -7.77 11.69 3.58
CA VAL A 52 -9.14 11.26 3.88
C VAL A 52 -9.90 10.98 2.59
N GLU A 53 -9.91 11.94 1.66
CA GLU A 53 -10.66 11.85 0.40
C GLU A 53 -10.05 10.86 -0.60
N LYS A 54 -8.72 10.78 -0.70
CA LYS A 54 -8.04 9.99 -1.74
C LYS A 54 -7.67 8.57 -1.31
N VAL A 55 -7.64 8.28 -0.01
CA VAL A 55 -7.20 6.98 0.52
C VAL A 55 -8.16 6.43 1.57
N TYR A 56 -8.39 7.15 2.67
CA TYR A 56 -9.13 6.59 3.79
C TYR A 56 -10.56 6.21 3.41
N VAL A 57 -11.34 7.14 2.84
CA VAL A 57 -12.72 6.84 2.44
C VAL A 57 -12.77 5.73 1.37
N PRO A 58 -12.16 5.88 0.18
CA PRO A 58 -12.35 4.93 -0.91
C PRO A 58 -11.64 3.57 -0.73
N ASP A 59 -10.50 3.52 -0.03
CA ASP A 59 -9.67 2.32 0.07
C ASP A 59 -9.69 1.66 1.44
N VAL A 60 -10.10 2.36 2.50
CA VAL A 60 -10.13 1.82 3.87
C VAL A 60 -11.55 1.67 4.38
N LYS A 61 -12.31 2.77 4.48
CA LYS A 61 -13.67 2.81 5.03
C LYS A 61 -14.64 2.03 4.15
N ASP A 62 -14.65 2.29 2.85
CA ASP A 62 -15.58 1.68 1.90
C ASP A 62 -15.22 0.22 1.56
N LYS A 63 -14.03 -0.24 1.96
CA LYS A 63 -13.53 -1.60 1.71
C LYS A 63 -13.17 -2.34 3.00
N TRP A 64 -13.76 -1.94 4.12
CA TRP A 64 -13.39 -2.42 5.47
C TRP A 64 -13.44 -3.95 5.62
N ASP A 65 -14.39 -4.59 4.95
CA ASP A 65 -14.58 -6.05 4.90
C ASP A 65 -13.46 -6.77 4.15
N LYS A 66 -12.81 -6.09 3.19
CA LYS A 66 -11.72 -6.62 2.38
C LYS A 66 -10.34 -6.39 3.00
N LEU A 67 -10.26 -5.61 4.09
CA LEU A 67 -9.01 -5.38 4.81
C LEU A 67 -8.65 -6.56 5.71
N TYR A 68 -7.67 -7.34 5.26
CA TYR A 68 -7.01 -8.38 6.06
C TYR A 68 -6.13 -7.78 7.18
N LYS A 69 -5.65 -6.55 7.00
CA LYS A 69 -5.01 -5.74 8.04
C LYS A 69 -5.74 -4.41 8.19
N LYS A 70 -6.48 -4.24 9.29
CA LYS A 70 -7.17 -3.00 9.62
C LYS A 70 -6.21 -1.95 10.20
N PRO A 71 -6.41 -0.65 9.92
CA PRO A 71 -5.66 0.43 10.56
C PRO A 71 -6.03 0.53 12.05
N GLY A 72 -5.17 1.16 12.83
CA GLY A 72 -5.43 1.54 14.22
C GLY A 72 -5.86 3.00 14.40
N TYR A 73 -6.13 3.69 13.30
CA TYR A 73 -6.57 5.09 13.23
C TYR A 73 -7.95 5.18 12.57
N ASP A 74 -8.66 6.28 12.79
CA ASP A 74 -9.92 6.60 12.11
C ASP A 74 -9.90 7.97 11.43
N GLU A 75 -11.04 8.41 10.90
CA GLU A 75 -11.19 9.66 10.14
C GLU A 75 -10.86 10.90 10.98
N ASN A 76 -11.06 10.86 12.30
CA ASN A 76 -10.80 11.97 13.19
C ASN A 76 -9.31 12.12 13.55
N ASP A 77 -8.50 11.10 13.25
CA ASP A 77 -7.05 11.12 13.46
C ASP A 77 -6.28 11.71 12.25
N LEU A 78 -6.97 11.97 11.12
CA LEU A 78 -6.38 12.21 9.80
C LEU A 78 -6.51 13.65 9.29
#